data_AF-A0A942QVS5-F1
#
_entry.id   AF-A0A942QVS5-F1
#
_cell.length_a   1.000
_cell.length_b   1.000
_cell.length_c   1.000
_cell.angle_alpha   90.00
_cell.angle_beta   90.00
_cell.angle_gamma   90.00
#
_symmetry.space_group_name_H-M   'P 1'
#
loop_
_entity.id
_entity.type
_entity.pdbx_description
1 polymer ?
#
loop_
_entity_poly.entity_id
_entity_poly.type
_entity_poly.pdbx_seq_one_letter_code
_entity_poly.pdbx_strand_id
1 'polypeptide(L)'
;HAAPFAFTPDYQPAPGITRYQCGTQPIISLSALACGLEVFEAAESLGGMTALRAKSLALTDLFIQLVEERCAGHGLGLATPREHAQRGSQVCLTRSEGAYAIVQALIARGVVGDFRAGDPSTLRQAQDRPGSGRTGSTDILRFGFTPLYIGFEDVWHAVEHLKQVLETGEWQRPAFNQKHAVT
;
A
#
# COMPACT_ATOMS: atom_id res chain seq x y z
N HIS A 1 16.35 1.01 -31.41
CA HIS A 1 16.84 1.27 -32.79
C HIS A 1 15.64 1.41 -33.72
N ALA A 2 15.67 2.26 -34.75
CA ALA A 2 14.57 2.46 -35.70
C ALA A 2 14.40 1.27 -36.66
N ALA A 3 15.52 0.67 -37.10
CA ALA A 3 15.54 -0.53 -37.94
C ALA A 3 16.41 -1.64 -37.30
N PRO A 4 15.94 -2.35 -36.26
CA PRO A 4 16.76 -3.27 -35.45
C PRO A 4 17.35 -4.47 -36.23
N PHE A 5 16.82 -4.78 -37.41
CA PHE A 5 17.27 -5.87 -38.27
C PHE A 5 18.08 -5.40 -39.49
N ALA A 6 18.38 -4.10 -39.61
CA ALA A 6 19.23 -3.58 -40.69
C ALA A 6 20.72 -3.93 -40.47
N PHE A 7 21.10 -4.28 -39.24
CA PHE A 7 22.47 -4.64 -38.84
C PHE A 7 23.55 -3.64 -39.31
N THR A 8 23.21 -2.36 -39.39
CA THR A 8 24.16 -1.27 -39.64
C THR A 8 24.95 -0.93 -38.36
N PRO A 9 26.23 -0.54 -38.45
CA PRO A 9 27.02 -0.17 -37.27
C PRO A 9 26.47 1.05 -36.53
N ASP A 10 25.85 1.98 -37.27
CA ASP A 10 25.33 3.22 -36.71
C ASP A 10 23.97 3.01 -36.05
N TYR A 11 23.86 3.41 -34.78
CA TYR A 11 22.60 3.43 -34.07
C TYR A 11 21.69 4.54 -34.59
N GLN A 12 20.51 4.17 -35.07
CA GLN A 12 19.42 5.11 -35.33
C GLN A 12 18.34 4.95 -34.24
N PRO A 13 18.02 5.98 -33.44
CA PRO A 13 16.95 5.89 -32.46
C PRO A 13 15.57 5.84 -33.13
N ALA A 14 14.67 5.04 -32.59
CA ALA A 14 13.26 5.08 -33.00
C ALA A 14 12.61 6.43 -32.61
N PRO A 15 11.56 6.88 -33.30
CA PRO A 15 10.76 8.02 -32.84
C PRO A 15 10.00 7.67 -31.55
N GLY A 16 9.68 8.69 -30.74
CA GLY A 16 8.85 8.54 -29.54
C GLY A 16 9.46 7.63 -28.46
N ILE A 17 8.59 7.06 -27.62
CA ILE A 17 8.97 6.26 -26.44
C ILE A 17 9.73 4.98 -26.79
N THR A 18 9.53 4.43 -28.00
CA THR A 18 10.17 3.19 -28.48
C THR A 18 11.69 3.26 -28.43
N ARG A 19 12.30 4.45 -28.46
CA ARG A 19 13.76 4.61 -28.29
C ARG A 19 14.31 4.14 -26.94
N TYR A 20 13.46 4.01 -25.92
CA TYR A 20 13.83 3.54 -24.59
C TYR A 20 13.80 2.00 -24.47
N GLN A 21 13.27 1.29 -25.47
CA GLN A 21 13.33 -0.17 -25.48
C GLN A 21 14.76 -0.64 -25.71
N CYS A 22 15.18 -1.64 -24.94
CA CYS A 22 16.49 -2.24 -25.02
C CYS A 22 16.37 -3.76 -24.81
N GLY A 23 17.11 -4.53 -25.62
CA GLY A 23 17.15 -5.98 -25.55
C GLY A 23 15.83 -6.69 -25.90
N THR A 24 15.87 -8.01 -25.88
CA THR A 24 14.69 -8.86 -26.02
C THR A 24 13.85 -8.80 -24.74
N GLN A 25 12.55 -8.59 -24.87
CA GLN A 25 11.66 -8.44 -23.74
C GLN A 25 11.26 -9.80 -23.10
N PRO A 26 10.95 -9.85 -21.79
CA PRO A 26 10.53 -11.07 -21.12
C PRO A 26 9.09 -11.43 -21.49
N ILE A 27 8.92 -12.17 -22.59
CA ILE A 27 7.60 -12.42 -23.21
C ILE A 27 6.59 -13.02 -22.23
N ILE A 28 6.98 -13.97 -21.38
CA ILE A 28 6.07 -14.60 -20.40
C ILE A 28 5.52 -13.55 -19.40
N SER A 29 6.38 -12.70 -18.85
CA SER A 29 5.97 -11.66 -17.91
C SER A 29 5.11 -10.59 -18.58
N LEU A 30 5.39 -10.24 -19.83
CA LEU A 30 4.57 -9.31 -20.61
C LEU A 30 3.18 -9.86 -20.91
N SER A 31 3.07 -11.16 -21.22
CA SER A 31 1.77 -11.80 -21.40
C SER A 31 0.93 -11.79 -20.12
N ALA A 32 1.55 -12.03 -18.96
CA ALA A 32 0.85 -11.95 -17.67
C ALA A 32 0.38 -10.51 -17.35
N LEU A 33 1.17 -9.49 -17.70
CA LEU A 33 0.76 -8.09 -17.58
C LEU A 33 -0.49 -7.81 -18.42
N ALA A 34 -0.58 -8.36 -19.64
CA ALA A 34 -1.73 -8.16 -20.52
C ALA A 34 -3.03 -8.66 -19.87
N CYS A 35 -3.01 -9.86 -19.27
CA CYS A 35 -4.16 -10.37 -18.50
C CYS A 35 -4.58 -9.44 -17.36
N GLY A 36 -3.62 -8.78 -16.69
CA GLY A 36 -3.93 -7.79 -15.66
C GLY A 36 -4.65 -6.56 -16.23
N LEU A 37 -4.24 -6.09 -17.42
CA LEU A 37 -4.85 -4.93 -18.09
C LEU A 37 -6.27 -5.26 -18.59
N GLU A 38 -6.52 -6.47 -19.07
CA GLU A 38 -7.86 -6.93 -19.49
C GLU A 38 -8.90 -6.79 -18.37
N VAL A 39 -8.51 -6.95 -17.10
CA VAL A 39 -9.41 -6.75 -15.96
C VAL A 39 -9.83 -5.28 -15.82
N PHE A 40 -8.92 -4.34 -16.10
CA PHE A 40 -9.27 -2.91 -16.11
C PHE A 40 -10.15 -2.55 -17.30
N GLU A 41 -9.91 -3.15 -18.47
CA GLU A 41 -10.79 -3.01 -19.64
C GLU A 41 -12.19 -3.55 -19.35
N ALA A 42 -12.30 -4.70 -18.68
CA ALA A 42 -13.59 -5.25 -18.27
C ALA A 42 -14.35 -4.30 -17.31
N ALA A 43 -13.62 -3.58 -16.45
CA ALA A 43 -14.20 -2.61 -15.52
C ALA A 43 -14.75 -1.36 -16.22
N GLU A 44 -14.39 -1.07 -17.49
CA GLU A 44 -14.96 0.06 -18.24
C GLU A 44 -16.49 -0.04 -18.34
N SER A 45 -17.02 -1.25 -18.52
CA SER A 45 -18.47 -1.51 -18.52
C SER A 45 -19.17 -1.16 -17.20
N LEU A 46 -18.41 -1.05 -16.11
CA LEU A 46 -18.86 -0.71 -14.75
C LEU A 46 -18.51 0.73 -14.36
N GLY A 47 -18.09 1.58 -15.31
CA GLY A 47 -17.69 2.97 -15.07
C GLY A 47 -16.17 3.20 -14.96
N GLY A 48 -15.37 2.17 -15.28
CA GLY A 48 -13.92 2.26 -15.47
C GLY A 48 -13.17 2.78 -14.26
N MET A 49 -12.09 3.52 -14.53
CA MET A 49 -11.24 4.09 -13.48
C MET A 49 -11.97 5.03 -12.52
N THR A 50 -13.02 5.73 -12.97
CA THR A 50 -13.83 6.60 -12.10
C THR A 50 -14.58 5.79 -11.05
N ALA A 51 -15.21 4.69 -11.44
CA ALA A 51 -15.89 3.80 -10.50
C ALA A 51 -14.91 3.12 -9.53
N LEU A 52 -13.76 2.64 -10.04
CA LEU A 52 -12.71 2.08 -9.20
C LEU A 52 -12.19 3.09 -8.18
N ARG A 53 -11.98 4.35 -8.61
CA ARG A 53 -11.54 5.44 -7.71
C ARG A 53 -12.59 5.74 -6.63
N ALA A 54 -13.87 5.80 -6.99
CA ALA A 54 -14.94 6.01 -6.02
C ALA A 54 -15.00 4.89 -4.98
N LYS A 55 -14.91 3.62 -5.41
CA LYS A 55 -14.87 2.47 -4.49
C LYS A 55 -13.62 2.47 -3.62
N SER A 56 -12.45 2.79 -4.18
CA SER A 56 -11.18 2.96 -3.44
C SER A 56 -11.31 3.98 -2.31
N LEU A 57 -11.91 5.15 -2.60
CA LEU A 57 -12.14 6.18 -1.59
C LEU A 57 -13.11 5.70 -0.51
N ALA A 58 -14.21 5.05 -0.89
CA ALA A 58 -15.19 4.52 0.07
C ALA A 58 -14.60 3.42 0.98
N LEU A 59 -13.79 2.50 0.43
CA LEU A 59 -13.10 1.47 1.22
C LEU A 59 -12.11 2.08 2.23
N THR A 60 -11.35 3.09 1.79
CA THR A 60 -10.38 3.77 2.65
C THR A 60 -11.05 4.65 3.71
N ASP A 61 -12.16 5.33 3.39
CA ASP A 61 -12.98 6.05 4.38
C ASP A 61 -13.54 5.09 5.42
N LEU A 62 -14.12 3.98 4.98
CA LEU A 62 -14.66 2.96 5.89
C LEU A 62 -13.58 2.42 6.83
N PHE A 63 -12.41 2.08 6.31
CA PHE A 63 -11.31 1.59 7.14
C PHE A 63 -10.87 2.63 8.18
N ILE A 64 -10.68 3.88 7.77
CA ILE A 64 -10.29 4.98 8.67
C ILE A 64 -11.34 5.17 9.76
N GLN A 65 -12.61 5.25 9.38
CA GLN A 65 -13.72 5.41 10.31
C GLN A 65 -13.78 4.25 11.32
N LEU A 66 -13.74 3.00 10.83
CA LEU A 66 -13.84 1.84 11.71
C LEU A 66 -12.64 1.72 12.65
N VAL A 67 -11.41 2.03 12.20
CA VAL A 67 -10.24 2.05 13.08
C VAL A 67 -10.40 3.11 14.17
N GLU A 68 -10.90 4.30 13.83
CA GLU A 68 -11.14 5.37 14.80
C GLU A 68 -12.22 5.01 15.81
N GLU A 69 -13.30 4.36 15.38
CA GLU A 69 -14.39 3.93 16.26
C GLU A 69 -14.04 2.73 17.14
N ARG A 70 -13.34 1.75 16.57
CA ARG A 70 -13.16 0.41 17.18
C ARG A 70 -11.83 0.22 17.87
N CYS A 71 -10.80 0.98 17.47
CA CYS A 71 -9.43 0.85 17.98
C CYS A 71 -8.97 2.11 18.73
N ALA A 72 -9.89 3.02 19.09
CA ALA A 72 -9.60 4.18 19.92
C ALA A 72 -8.88 3.78 21.22
N GLY A 73 -7.88 4.57 21.62
CA GLY A 73 -7.13 4.32 22.86
C GLY A 73 -5.93 3.36 22.74
N HIS A 74 -5.74 2.69 21.60
CA HIS A 74 -4.61 1.76 21.40
C HIS A 74 -3.33 2.40 20.83
N GLY A 75 -3.25 3.73 20.83
CA GLY A 75 -2.07 4.49 20.39
C GLY A 75 -1.84 4.47 18.87
N LEU A 76 -2.89 4.25 18.08
CA LEU A 76 -2.84 4.37 16.63
C LEU A 76 -3.05 5.83 16.20
N GLY A 77 -2.14 6.35 15.38
CA GLY A 77 -2.34 7.58 14.63
C GLY A 77 -2.63 7.32 13.16
N LEU A 78 -2.99 8.37 12.42
CA LEU A 78 -3.24 8.31 10.98
C LEU A 78 -2.19 9.15 10.23
N ALA A 79 -1.38 8.50 9.39
CA ALA A 79 -0.43 9.19 8.50
C ALA A 79 -1.04 9.57 7.14
N THR A 80 -2.01 8.79 6.66
CA THR A 80 -2.68 9.09 5.39
C THR A 80 -3.54 10.34 5.52
N PRO A 81 -3.43 11.33 4.60
CA PRO A 81 -4.30 12.51 4.61
C PRO A 81 -5.78 12.12 4.50
N ARG A 82 -6.65 12.83 5.24
CA ARG A 82 -8.10 12.62 5.14
C ARG A 82 -8.65 13.12 3.80
N GLU A 83 -8.10 14.21 3.28
CA GLU A 83 -8.54 14.82 2.03
C GLU A 83 -8.38 13.86 0.84
N HIS A 84 -9.49 13.59 0.15
CA HIS A 84 -9.55 12.63 -0.96
C HIS A 84 -8.62 13.00 -2.11
N ALA A 85 -8.41 14.29 -2.36
CA ALA A 85 -7.50 14.80 -3.39
C ALA A 85 -6.03 14.51 -3.09
N GLN A 86 -5.67 14.26 -1.82
CA GLN A 86 -4.29 14.09 -1.36
C GLN A 86 -3.94 12.65 -0.97
N ARG A 87 -4.82 11.67 -1.23
CA ARG A 87 -4.59 10.27 -0.85
C ARG A 87 -4.82 9.28 -1.99
N GLY A 88 -4.01 8.23 -2.03
CA GLY A 88 -4.13 7.12 -2.98
C GLY A 88 -5.12 6.05 -2.52
N SER A 89 -4.80 4.78 -2.79
CA SER A 89 -5.59 3.60 -2.41
C SER A 89 -4.93 2.78 -1.31
N GLN A 90 -4.29 3.45 -0.35
CA GLN A 90 -3.66 2.82 0.81
C GLN A 90 -3.92 3.68 2.07
N VAL A 91 -4.04 3.02 3.22
CA VAL A 91 -4.12 3.69 4.53
C VAL A 91 -2.91 3.28 5.36
N CYS A 92 -2.20 4.29 5.87
CA CYS A 92 -1.05 4.16 6.75
C CYS A 92 -1.44 4.62 8.14
N LEU A 93 -1.41 3.71 9.11
CA LEU A 93 -1.54 4.00 10.53
C LEU A 93 -0.16 4.13 11.16
N THR A 94 -0.01 5.02 12.12
CA THR A 94 1.25 5.23 12.85
C THR A 94 1.18 4.63 14.25
N ARG A 95 2.32 4.13 14.73
CA ARG A 95 2.49 3.69 16.11
C ARG A 95 3.92 3.91 16.58
N SER A 96 4.11 4.22 17.86
CA SER A 96 5.43 4.41 18.45
C SER A 96 6.20 3.10 18.63
N GLU A 97 5.50 1.99 18.84
CA GLU A 97 6.09 0.69 19.12
C GLU A 97 5.21 -0.46 18.62
N GLY A 98 5.79 -1.65 18.47
CA GLY A 98 5.06 -2.90 18.20
C GLY A 98 4.33 -2.97 16.85
N ALA A 99 4.48 -1.99 15.96
CA ALA A 99 3.82 -1.98 14.65
C ALA A 99 4.18 -3.21 13.82
N TYR A 100 5.45 -3.63 13.82
CA TYR A 100 5.90 -4.86 13.16
C TYR A 100 5.13 -6.08 13.65
N ALA A 101 5.07 -6.26 14.96
CA ALA A 101 4.46 -7.43 15.58
C ALA A 101 2.93 -7.46 15.40
N ILE A 102 2.27 -6.30 15.40
CA ILE A 102 0.84 -6.21 15.06
C ILE A 102 0.61 -6.66 13.62
N VAL A 103 1.42 -6.21 12.67
CA VAL A 103 1.32 -6.65 11.27
C VAL A 103 1.53 -8.17 11.16
N GLN A 104 2.51 -8.74 11.88
CA GLN A 104 2.71 -10.19 11.88
C GLN A 104 1.52 -10.97 12.49
N ALA A 105 0.96 -10.47 13.59
CA ALA A 105 -0.23 -11.08 14.20
C ALA A 105 -1.46 -11.01 13.28
N LEU A 106 -1.61 -9.91 12.54
CA LEU A 106 -2.64 -9.76 11.50
C LEU A 106 -2.43 -10.73 10.33
N ILE A 107 -1.20 -10.88 9.84
CA ILE A 107 -0.86 -11.83 8.78
C ILE A 107 -1.20 -13.26 9.21
N ALA A 108 -0.89 -13.63 10.47
CA ALA A 108 -1.25 -14.94 11.02
C ALA A 108 -2.77 -15.18 11.09
N ARG A 109 -3.57 -14.11 11.09
CA ARG A 109 -5.05 -14.13 11.02
C ARG A 109 -5.57 -13.98 9.58
N GLY A 110 -4.70 -13.96 8.57
CA GLY A 110 -5.08 -13.79 7.16
C GLY A 110 -5.27 -12.34 6.70
N VAL A 111 -5.03 -11.35 7.56
CA VAL A 111 -5.09 -9.92 7.21
C VAL A 111 -3.70 -9.45 6.81
N VAL A 112 -3.45 -9.39 5.50
CA VAL A 112 -2.12 -9.08 4.96
C VAL A 112 -1.94 -7.58 4.74
N GLY A 113 -1.10 -6.96 5.55
CA GLY A 113 -0.56 -5.60 5.36
C GLY A 113 0.98 -5.62 5.35
N ASP A 114 1.60 -4.44 5.32
CA ASP A 114 3.06 -4.32 5.46
C ASP A 114 3.47 -3.35 6.55
N PHE A 115 4.63 -3.64 7.14
CA PHE A 115 5.29 -2.78 8.12
C PHE A 115 6.34 -1.90 7.42
N ARG A 116 6.36 -0.62 7.76
CA ARG A 116 7.46 0.29 7.38
C ARG A 116 8.04 0.90 8.64
N ALA A 117 9.34 0.72 8.83
CA ALA A 117 10.06 1.39 9.91
C ALA A 117 9.98 2.91 9.71
N GLY A 118 9.74 3.64 10.80
CA GLY A 118 9.80 5.09 10.80
C GLY A 118 11.20 5.57 10.44
N ASP A 119 11.31 6.62 9.63
CA ASP A 119 12.61 7.19 9.26
C ASP A 119 13.14 8.09 10.39
N PRO A 120 14.27 7.75 11.04
CA PRO A 120 14.86 8.55 12.10
C PRO A 120 15.33 9.93 11.61
N SER A 121 15.64 10.09 10.31
CA SER A 121 16.10 11.36 9.74
C SER A 121 15.01 12.44 9.75
N THR A 122 13.75 12.01 9.81
CA THR A 122 12.59 12.90 9.77
C THR A 122 12.26 13.53 11.11
N LEU A 123 12.91 13.06 12.19
CA LEU A 123 12.92 13.72 13.50
C LEU A 123 13.48 15.15 13.41
N ARG A 124 14.47 15.38 12.55
CA ARG A 124 15.10 16.71 12.41
C ARG A 124 14.23 17.69 11.62
N GLN A 125 13.49 17.21 10.62
CA GLN A 125 12.64 18.09 9.79
C GLN A 125 11.33 18.49 10.47
N ALA A 126 10.82 17.71 11.42
CA ALA A 126 9.59 18.03 12.15
C ALA A 126 9.76 19.24 13.09
N GLN A 127 10.98 19.52 13.55
CA GLN A 127 11.28 20.70 14.38
C GLN A 127 11.27 22.01 13.57
N ASP A 128 11.56 21.96 12.26
CA ASP A 128 11.74 23.13 11.40
C ASP A 128 10.46 23.58 10.66
N ARG A 129 9.34 22.85 10.78
CA ARG A 129 8.06 23.20 10.12
C ARG A 129 6.84 23.02 11.05
N PRO A 130 6.45 24.05 11.82
CA PRO A 130 5.22 24.00 12.61
C PRO A 130 4.00 23.90 11.67
N GLY A 131 3.17 22.87 11.86
CA GLY A 131 1.95 22.60 11.07
C GLY A 131 1.98 21.30 10.25
N SER A 132 3.15 20.69 10.05
CA SER A 132 3.26 19.32 9.57
C SER A 132 2.94 18.38 10.73
N GLY A 133 1.78 17.72 10.73
CA GLY A 133 1.36 16.72 11.74
C GLY A 133 2.23 15.45 11.82
N ARG A 134 3.52 15.52 11.44
CA ARG A 134 4.50 14.44 11.57
C ARG A 134 5.09 14.45 12.98
N THR A 135 4.46 13.67 13.85
CA THR A 135 4.92 13.41 15.21
C THR A 135 5.93 12.26 15.20
N GLY A 136 7.23 12.56 15.34
CA GLY A 136 8.26 11.55 15.64
C GLY A 136 8.57 10.51 14.54
N SER A 137 9.62 9.71 14.73
CA SER A 137 9.88 8.51 13.92
C SER A 137 8.92 7.40 14.37
N THR A 138 7.64 7.52 14.00
CA THR A 138 6.66 6.46 14.24
C THR A 138 6.74 5.42 13.13
N ASP A 139 6.68 4.15 13.53
CA ASP A 139 6.53 3.06 12.59
C ASP A 139 5.13 3.09 11.95
N ILE A 140 5.02 2.50 10.76
CA ILE A 140 3.81 2.49 9.95
C ILE A 140 3.28 1.06 9.79
N LEU A 141 1.99 0.90 10.01
CA LEU A 141 1.19 -0.23 9.54
C LEU A 141 0.46 0.22 8.27
N ARG A 142 0.75 -0.41 7.13
CA ARG A 142 0.21 0.00 5.84
C ARG A 142 -0.71 -1.07 5.27
N PHE A 143 -1.90 -0.64 4.85
CA PHE A 143 -2.94 -1.46 4.26
C PHE A 143 -3.27 -0.95 2.86
N GLY A 144 -3.21 -1.83 1.86
CA GLY A 144 -3.57 -1.55 0.48
C GLY A 144 -5.03 -1.91 0.21
N PHE A 145 -5.74 -1.04 -0.49
CA PHE A 145 -7.14 -1.24 -0.85
C PHE A 145 -7.25 -1.32 -2.37
N THR A 146 -7.51 -2.50 -2.90
CA THR A 146 -7.63 -2.76 -4.34
C THR A 146 -9.10 -2.97 -4.70
N PRO A 147 -9.78 -1.94 -5.26
CA PRO A 147 -11.23 -1.95 -5.42
C PRO A 147 -11.74 -3.05 -6.39
N LEU A 148 -10.86 -3.62 -7.22
CA LEU A 148 -11.19 -4.72 -8.12
C LEU A 148 -11.62 -6.00 -7.39
N TYR A 149 -11.03 -6.30 -6.23
CA TYR A 149 -11.26 -7.57 -5.54
C TYR A 149 -11.45 -7.46 -4.03
N ILE A 150 -11.30 -6.27 -3.43
CA ILE A 150 -11.62 -6.03 -2.02
C ILE A 150 -13.06 -5.54 -1.89
N GLY A 151 -13.82 -6.18 -1.00
CA GLY A 151 -15.16 -5.80 -0.58
C GLY A 151 -15.18 -5.00 0.72
N PHE A 152 -16.32 -4.37 1.03
CA PHE A 152 -16.49 -3.63 2.29
C PHE A 152 -16.51 -4.56 3.52
N GLU A 153 -16.97 -5.79 3.35
CA GLU A 153 -16.94 -6.80 4.41
C GLU A 153 -15.51 -7.20 4.79
N ASP A 154 -14.59 -7.31 3.81
CA ASP A 154 -13.18 -7.57 4.09
C ASP A 154 -12.58 -6.48 4.97
N VAL A 155 -12.95 -5.22 4.73
CA VAL A 155 -12.52 -4.06 5.53
C VAL A 155 -13.03 -4.17 6.97
N TRP A 156 -14.31 -4.53 7.14
CA TRP A 156 -14.89 -4.74 8.46
C TRP A 156 -14.17 -5.84 9.25
N HIS A 157 -14.00 -7.02 8.64
CA HIS A 157 -13.33 -8.15 9.29
C HIS A 157 -11.87 -7.85 9.60
N ALA A 158 -11.16 -7.15 8.71
CA ALA A 158 -9.80 -6.73 8.95
C ALA A 158 -9.68 -5.80 10.17
N VAL A 159 -10.60 -4.85 10.34
CA VAL A 159 -10.61 -3.96 11.51
C VAL A 159 -10.98 -4.70 12.79
N GLU A 160 -11.92 -5.65 12.73
CA GLU A 160 -12.27 -6.45 13.90
C GLU A 160 -11.09 -7.35 14.35
N HIS A 161 -10.34 -7.93 13.40
CA HIS A 161 -9.10 -8.63 13.73
C HIS A 161 -8.04 -7.70 14.31
N LEU A 162 -7.87 -6.49 13.78
CA LEU A 162 -6.94 -5.49 14.33
C LEU A 162 -7.31 -5.13 15.77
N LYS A 163 -8.59 -4.83 16.03
CA LYS A 163 -9.11 -4.56 17.36
C LYS A 163 -8.77 -5.70 18.32
N GLN A 164 -9.11 -6.93 17.96
CA GLN A 164 -8.84 -8.10 18.81
C GLN A 164 -7.34 -8.30 19.07
N VAL A 165 -6.48 -8.11 18.07
CA VAL A 165 -5.01 -8.18 18.25
C VAL A 165 -4.56 -7.14 19.28
N LEU A 166 -5.08 -5.92 19.20
CA LEU A 166 -4.75 -4.82 20.10
C LEU A 166 -5.29 -5.04 21.53
N GLU A 167 -6.54 -5.44 21.68
CA GLU A 167 -7.21 -5.65 22.97
C GLU A 167 -6.62 -6.83 23.74
N THR A 168 -6.36 -7.95 23.06
CA THR A 168 -5.80 -9.15 23.70
C THR A 168 -4.30 -9.05 23.96
N GLY A 169 -3.62 -8.08 23.34
CA GLY A 169 -2.17 -7.99 23.37
C GLY A 169 -1.47 -9.15 22.64
N GLU A 170 -2.17 -9.89 21.76
CA GLU A 170 -1.63 -11.07 21.07
C GLU A 170 -0.30 -10.77 20.33
N TRP A 171 -0.17 -9.57 19.77
CA TRP A 171 1.06 -9.13 19.09
C TRP A 171 2.31 -9.14 20.00
N GLN A 172 2.15 -9.17 21.32
CA GLN A 172 3.27 -9.24 22.28
C GLN A 172 3.86 -10.66 22.40
N ARG A 173 3.23 -11.67 21.80
CA ARG A 173 3.75 -13.05 21.82
C ARG A 173 5.12 -13.09 21.14
N PRO A 174 6.09 -13.88 21.66
CA PRO A 174 7.44 -13.94 21.09
C PRO A 174 7.49 -14.26 19.60
N ALA A 175 6.55 -15.08 19.11
CA ALA A 175 6.47 -15.48 17.70
C ALA A 175 6.28 -14.30 16.73
N PHE A 176 5.64 -13.20 17.15
CA PHE A 176 5.40 -12.03 16.30
C PHE A 176 6.47 -10.96 16.43
N ASN A 177 7.41 -11.10 17.36
CA ASN A 177 8.46 -10.12 17.64
C ASN A 177 9.82 -10.51 17.03
N GLN A 178 9.91 -11.69 16.40
CA GLN A 178 11.12 -12.13 15.71
C GLN A 178 11.17 -11.57 14.29
N LYS A 179 12.06 -10.61 14.06
CA LYS A 179 12.37 -10.15 12.70
C LYS A 179 13.26 -11.19 12.03
N HIS A 180 12.70 -11.99 11.12
CA HIS A 180 13.51 -12.86 10.27
C HIS A 180 14.40 -12.01 9.37
N ALA A 181 15.68 -12.37 9.28
CA ALA A 181 16.58 -11.76 8.31
C ALA A 181 16.08 -12.09 6.91
N VAL A 182 15.90 -11.06 6.07
CA VAL A 182 15.69 -11.26 4.64
C VAL A 182 17.05 -11.68 4.08
N THR A 183 17.22 -12.96 3.77
CA THR A 183 18.40 -13.50 3.07
C THR A 183 18.40 -13.07 1.61
#